data_AF-A0A160VHR2-F1
#
_entry.id   AF-A0A160VHR2-F1
#
_cell.length_a   1.000
_cell.length_b   1.000
_cell.length_c   1.000
_cell.angle_alpha   90.00
_cell.angle_beta   90.00
_cell.angle_gamma   90.00
#
_symmetry.space_group_name_H-M   'P 1'
#
loop_
_entity.id
_entity.type
_entity.pdbx_description
1 polymer ?
#
loop_
_entity_poly.entity_id
_entity_poly.type
_entity_poly.pdbx_seq_one_letter_code
_entity_poly.pdbx_strand_id
1 'polypeptide(L)'
;MFNYFIDQYESDPDPFIALTEFWSMAQKDDDFRAKLQKVYSQFLEVLEKIVAKGVKDGDFKKLDIRITAMSIMLNVESINWFTLFDTHGVSARDYIQTISDFILAGLLKKN
;
A
#
# COMPACT_ATOMS: atom_id res chain seq x y z
N MET A 1 -9.93 -3.40 -0.73
CA MET A 1 -8.49 -3.52 -1.05
C MET A 1 -7.67 -3.66 0.22
N PHE A 2 -7.65 -2.67 1.12
CA PHE A 2 -6.82 -2.73 2.34
C PHE A 2 -7.05 -3.99 3.18
N ASN A 3 -8.31 -4.40 3.38
CA ASN A 3 -8.65 -5.66 4.06
C ASN A 3 -7.95 -6.88 3.47
N TYR A 4 -7.83 -6.97 2.14
CA TYR A 4 -7.14 -8.10 1.50
C TYR A 4 -5.69 -8.22 1.99
N PHE A 5 -4.94 -7.12 2.04
CA PHE A 5 -3.54 -7.15 2.44
C PHE A 5 -3.35 -7.48 3.92
N ILE A 6 -4.18 -6.92 4.80
CA ILE A 6 -4.10 -7.25 6.24
C ILE A 6 -4.59 -8.68 6.53
N ASP A 7 -5.62 -9.15 5.84
CA ASP A 7 -6.11 -10.52 5.98
C ASP A 7 -5.05 -11.53 5.48
N GLN A 8 -4.32 -11.20 4.39
CA GLN A 8 -3.18 -11.99 3.95
C GLN A 8 -2.07 -11.99 5.00
N TYR A 9 -1.67 -10.83 5.54
CA TYR A 9 -0.62 -10.74 6.56
C TYR A 9 -0.93 -11.58 7.80
N GLU A 10 -2.16 -11.54 8.30
CA GLU A 10 -2.55 -12.33 9.47
C GLU A 10 -2.64 -13.83 9.19
N SER A 11 -2.97 -14.22 7.95
CA SER A 11 -3.04 -15.62 7.55
C SER A 11 -1.68 -16.22 7.22
N ASP A 12 -0.82 -15.45 6.56
CA ASP A 12 0.51 -15.83 6.08
C ASP A 12 1.40 -14.57 5.95
N PRO A 13 2.27 -14.29 6.94
CA PRO A 13 3.15 -13.12 6.91
C PRO A 13 4.40 -13.33 6.04
N ASP A 14 4.70 -14.55 5.58
CA ASP A 14 5.96 -14.88 4.90
C ASP A 14 6.21 -14.03 3.64
N PRO A 15 5.22 -13.72 2.79
CA PRO A 15 5.43 -12.86 1.63
C PRO A 15 5.89 -11.44 2.02
N PHE A 16 5.39 -10.89 3.13
CA PHE A 16 5.76 -9.56 3.61
C PHE A 16 7.17 -9.58 4.21
N ILE A 17 7.52 -10.63 4.96
CA ILE A 17 8.89 -10.85 5.46
C ILE A 17 9.87 -10.93 4.27
N ALA A 18 9.57 -11.77 3.26
CA ALA A 18 10.40 -11.91 2.08
C ALA A 18 10.58 -10.60 1.30
N LEU A 19 9.55 -9.76 1.26
CA LEU A 19 9.61 -8.46 0.60
C LEU A 19 10.64 -7.51 1.25
N THR A 20 10.85 -7.60 2.56
CA THR A 20 11.91 -6.83 3.24
C THR A 20 13.31 -7.25 2.80
N GLU A 21 13.52 -8.54 2.53
CA GLU A 21 14.76 -9.04 1.93
C GLU A 21 14.90 -8.61 0.46
N PHE A 22 13.80 -8.56 -0.27
CA PHE A 22 13.79 -8.04 -1.65
C PHE A 22 14.21 -6.56 -1.68
N TRP A 23 13.79 -5.76 -0.69
CA TRP A 23 14.28 -4.38 -0.56
C TRP A 23 15.79 -4.33 -0.30
N SER A 24 16.31 -5.17 0.60
CA SER A 24 17.75 -5.29 0.87
C SER A 24 18.54 -5.67 -0.39
N MET A 25 18.03 -6.60 -1.20
CA MET A 25 18.64 -7.00 -2.47
C MET A 25 18.58 -5.89 -3.53
N ALA A 26 17.46 -5.17 -3.64
CA ALA A 26 17.32 -4.06 -4.58
C ALA A 26 18.29 -2.89 -4.30
N GLN A 27 18.81 -2.76 -3.08
CA GLN A 27 19.86 -1.79 -2.78
C GLN A 27 21.24 -2.22 -3.28
N LYS A 28 21.44 -3.52 -3.55
CA LYS A 28 22.75 -4.12 -3.85
C LYS A 28 22.88 -4.59 -5.30
N ASP A 29 21.77 -4.91 -5.95
CA ASP A 29 21.73 -5.45 -7.32
C ASP A 29 20.78 -4.60 -8.19
N ASP A 30 21.36 -3.96 -9.21
CA ASP A 30 20.64 -3.07 -10.13
C ASP A 30 19.64 -3.80 -11.03
N ASP A 31 19.94 -5.04 -11.46
CA ASP A 31 19.03 -5.86 -12.27
C ASP A 31 17.83 -6.32 -11.42
N PHE A 32 18.10 -6.75 -10.18
CA PHE A 32 17.04 -7.06 -9.22
C PHE A 32 16.19 -5.83 -8.92
N ARG A 33 16.80 -4.66 -8.68
CA ARG A 33 16.09 -3.40 -8.47
C ARG A 33 15.18 -3.07 -9.64
N ALA A 34 15.66 -3.21 -10.88
CA ALA A 34 14.86 -2.93 -12.07
C ALA A 34 13.64 -3.86 -12.18
N LYS A 35 13.81 -5.15 -11.87
CA LYS A 35 12.71 -6.13 -11.85
C LYS A 35 11.69 -5.82 -10.75
N LEU A 36 12.15 -5.51 -9.55
CA LEU A 36 11.28 -5.14 -8.43
C LEU A 36 10.53 -3.83 -8.72
N GLN A 37 11.22 -2.84 -9.28
CA GLN A 37 10.61 -1.57 -9.71
C GLN A 37 9.51 -1.78 -10.75
N LYS A 38 9.67 -2.76 -11.66
CA LYS A 38 8.61 -3.11 -12.62
C LYS A 38 7.35 -3.62 -11.92
N VAL A 39 7.50 -4.48 -10.91
CA VAL A 39 6.36 -4.99 -10.11
C VAL A 39 5.65 -3.84 -9.40
N TYR A 40 6.40 -2.96 -8.72
CA TYR A 40 5.82 -1.77 -8.08
C TYR A 40 5.14 -0.83 -9.06
N SER A 41 5.70 -0.64 -10.25
CA SER A 41 5.11 0.21 -11.29
C SER A 41 3.78 -0.36 -11.78
N GLN A 42 3.70 -1.67 -11.99
CA GLN A 42 2.46 -2.33 -12.39
C GLN A 42 1.39 -2.26 -11.29
N PHE A 43 1.78 -2.41 -10.02
CA PHE A 43 0.85 -2.25 -8.92
C PHE A 43 0.35 -0.80 -8.82
N LEU A 44 1.25 0.18 -8.93
CA LEU A 44 0.90 1.60 -8.94
C LEU A 44 -0.08 1.94 -10.07
N GLU A 45 0.12 1.42 -11.29
CA GLU A 45 -0.80 1.63 -12.41
C GLU A 45 -2.22 1.11 -12.11
N VAL A 46 -2.35 -0.01 -11.39
CA VAL A 46 -3.66 -0.52 -10.95
C VAL A 46 -4.32 0.47 -9.98
N LEU A 47 -3.56 1.00 -9.02
CA LEU A 47 -4.05 1.99 -8.06
C LEU A 47 -4.45 3.30 -8.75
N GLU A 48 -3.65 3.78 -9.70
CA GLU A 48 -3.97 4.97 -10.49
C GLU A 48 -5.30 4.81 -11.24
N LYS A 49 -5.54 3.63 -11.83
CA LYS A 49 -6.82 3.33 -12.51
C LYS A 49 -8.00 3.36 -11.55
N ILE A 50 -7.84 2.85 -10.33
CA ILE A 50 -8.88 2.86 -9.29
C ILE A 50 -9.20 4.30 -8.87
N VAL A 51 -8.16 5.10 -8.57
CA VAL A 51 -8.32 6.50 -8.18
C VAL A 51 -8.95 7.30 -9.32
N ALA A 52 -8.44 7.17 -10.55
CA ALA A 52 -8.98 7.85 -11.73
C ALA A 52 -10.45 7.52 -11.96
N LYS A 53 -10.84 6.25 -11.79
CA LYS A 53 -12.24 5.82 -11.87
C LYS A 53 -13.10 6.48 -10.80
N GLY A 54 -12.67 6.47 -9.53
CA GLY A 54 -13.43 7.12 -8.45
C GLY A 54 -13.57 8.64 -8.63
N VAL A 55 -12.57 9.32 -9.18
CA VAL A 55 -12.67 10.74 -9.55
C VAL A 55 -13.67 10.94 -10.68
N LYS A 56 -13.62 10.10 -11.72
CA LYS A 56 -14.51 10.17 -12.89
C LYS A 56 -15.97 9.93 -12.51
N ASP A 57 -16.22 8.95 -11.65
CA ASP A 57 -17.57 8.54 -11.23
C ASP A 57 -18.16 9.50 -10.18
N GLY A 58 -17.33 10.37 -9.59
CA GLY A 58 -17.74 11.38 -8.60
C GLY A 58 -17.68 10.91 -7.15
N ASP A 59 -17.26 9.66 -6.92
CA ASP A 59 -17.07 9.06 -5.58
C ASP A 59 -15.92 9.76 -4.81
N PHE A 60 -14.85 10.11 -5.54
CA PHE A 60 -13.69 10.81 -4.98
C PHE A 60 -13.68 12.29 -5.38
N LYS A 61 -13.06 13.11 -4.53
CA LYS A 61 -12.75 14.52 -4.85
C LYS A 61 -11.87 14.59 -6.10
N LYS A 62 -11.77 15.77 -6.70
CA LYS A 62 -10.72 16.01 -7.72
C LYS A 62 -9.36 16.00 -7.04
N LEU A 63 -8.56 14.97 -7.33
CA LEU A 63 -7.29 14.68 -6.66
C LEU A 63 -6.16 14.57 -7.68
N ASP A 64 -4.92 14.70 -7.20
CA ASP A 64 -3.76 14.22 -7.97
C ASP A 64 -3.75 12.68 -7.93
N ILE A 65 -3.97 12.06 -9.09
CA ILE A 65 -4.12 10.60 -9.22
C ILE A 65 -2.84 9.88 -8.81
N ARG A 66 -1.67 10.37 -9.24
CA ARG A 66 -0.37 9.73 -9.00
C ARG A 66 -0.02 9.79 -7.52
N ILE A 67 -0.10 10.97 -6.92
CA ILE A 67 0.23 11.15 -5.49
C ILE A 67 -0.71 10.31 -4.63
N THR A 68 -2.01 10.32 -4.95
CA THR A 68 -3.01 9.54 -4.22
C THR A 68 -2.75 8.04 -4.31
N ALA A 69 -2.49 7.52 -5.51
CA ALA A 69 -2.17 6.12 -5.73
C ALA A 69 -0.89 5.70 -4.98
N MET A 70 0.13 6.56 -4.98
CA MET A 70 1.35 6.33 -4.18
C MET A 70 1.06 6.30 -2.68
N SER A 71 0.21 7.18 -2.14
CA SER A 71 -0.15 7.15 -0.72
C SER A 71 -0.87 5.86 -0.33
N ILE A 72 -1.76 5.36 -1.19
CA ILE A 72 -2.43 4.06 -0.99
C ILE A 72 -1.41 2.92 -1.01
N MET A 73 -0.51 2.91 -1.99
CA MET A 73 0.56 1.90 -2.10
C MET A 73 1.42 1.88 -0.83
N LEU A 74 1.93 3.04 -0.40
CA LEU A 74 2.80 3.15 0.78
C LEU A 74 2.08 2.75 2.07
N ASN A 75 0.78 3.00 2.18
CA ASN A 75 0.00 2.48 3.30
C ASN A 75 -0.05 0.95 3.31
N VAL A 76 -0.24 0.30 2.16
CA VAL A 76 -0.16 -1.17 2.07
C VAL A 76 1.25 -1.66 2.44
N GLU A 77 2.29 -1.03 1.91
CA GLU A 77 3.69 -1.41 2.18
C GLU A 77 4.09 -1.22 3.66
N SER A 78 3.37 -0.39 4.41
CA SER A 78 3.66 -0.21 5.84
C SER A 78 3.40 -1.46 6.68
N ILE A 79 2.69 -2.47 6.15
CA ILE A 79 2.58 -3.81 6.76
C ILE A 79 3.96 -4.43 7.00
N ASN A 80 4.91 -4.22 6.07
CA ASN A 80 6.29 -4.73 6.20
C ASN A 80 7.03 -4.16 7.42
N TRP A 81 6.55 -3.06 8.01
CA TRP A 81 7.12 -2.56 9.27
C TRP A 81 6.79 -3.50 10.43
N PHE A 82 5.58 -4.04 10.46
CA PHE A 82 5.10 -4.96 11.50
C PHE A 82 5.77 -6.34 11.45
N THR A 83 6.43 -6.69 10.34
CA THR A 83 7.23 -7.91 10.24
C THR A 83 8.62 -7.75 10.87
N LEU A 84 9.08 -6.52 11.11
CA LEU A 84 10.46 -6.22 11.51
C LEU A 84 10.58 -5.65 12.93
N PHE A 85 9.58 -4.89 13.39
CA PHE A 85 9.71 -4.04 14.57
C PHE A 85 8.69 -4.38 15.67
N ASP A 86 9.03 -4.02 16.91
CA ASP A 86 8.11 -4.10 18.05
C ASP A 86 6.93 -3.16 17.83
N THR A 87 5.71 -3.64 18.10
CA THR A 87 4.50 -2.91 17.72
C THR A 87 4.03 -1.91 18.76
N HIS A 88 4.73 -1.78 19.89
CA HIS A 88 4.38 -0.88 21.00
C HIS A 88 2.92 -0.96 21.44
N GLY A 89 2.33 -2.17 21.37
CA GLY A 89 0.95 -2.45 21.76
C GLY A 89 -0.11 -2.17 20.70
N VAL A 90 0.27 -1.81 19.46
CA VAL A 90 -0.65 -1.60 18.34
C VAL A 90 -0.63 -2.83 17.43
N SER A 91 -1.80 -3.38 17.06
CA SER A 91 -1.83 -4.46 16.07
C SER A 91 -1.70 -3.91 14.65
N ALA A 92 -1.14 -4.71 13.72
CA ALA A 92 -1.07 -4.35 12.31
C ALA A 92 -2.48 -4.05 11.75
N ARG A 93 -3.50 -4.79 12.20
CA ARG A 93 -4.89 -4.61 11.78
C ARG A 93 -5.48 -3.28 12.24
N ASP A 94 -5.32 -2.95 13.53
CA ASP A 94 -5.81 -1.68 14.05
C ASP A 94 -5.17 -0.51 13.31
N TYR A 95 -3.86 -0.59 13.07
CA TYR A 95 -3.14 0.42 12.30
C TYR A 95 -3.64 0.53 10.85
N ILE A 96 -3.69 -0.59 10.11
CA ILE A 96 -4.09 -0.55 8.69
C ILE A 96 -5.53 -0.08 8.55
N GLN A 97 -6.44 -0.54 9.40
CA GLN A 97 -7.83 -0.07 9.37
C GLN A 97 -7.94 1.43 9.66
N THR A 98 -7.29 1.89 10.74
CA THR A 98 -7.33 3.31 11.12
C THR A 98 -6.77 4.23 10.04
N ILE A 99 -5.61 3.90 9.46
CA ILE A 99 -5.00 4.73 8.42
C ILE A 99 -5.76 4.62 7.10
N SER A 100 -6.31 3.44 6.77
CA SER A 100 -7.17 3.27 5.60
C SER A 100 -8.40 4.18 5.70
N ASP A 101 -9.04 4.26 6.87
CA ASP A 101 -10.19 5.12 7.11
C ASP A 101 -9.83 6.60 6.97
N PHE A 102 -8.65 7.02 7.47
CA PHE A 102 -8.17 8.40 7.27
C PHE A 102 -7.91 8.73 5.80
N ILE A 103 -7.28 7.81 5.07
CA ILE A 103 -7.06 7.96 3.63
C ILE A 103 -8.43 8.08 2.94
N LEU A 104 -9.33 7.11 3.14
CA LEU A 104 -10.65 7.10 2.50
C LEU A 104 -11.47 8.36 2.82
N ALA A 105 -11.49 8.82 4.08
CA ALA A 105 -12.15 10.06 4.46
C ALA A 105 -11.54 11.30 3.76
N GLY A 106 -10.23 11.28 3.53
CA GLY A 106 -9.51 12.27 2.73
C GLY A 106 -9.94 12.27 1.25
N LEU A 107 -10.15 11.08 0.67
CA LEU A 107 -10.48 10.90 -0.74
C LEU A 107 -11.95 11.16 -1.07
N LEU A 108 -12.85 10.67 -0.21
CA LEU A 108 -14.29 10.71 -0.44
C LEU A 108 -14.78 12.15 -0.55
N LYS A 109 -15.59 12.40 -1.57
CA LYS A 109 -16.31 13.66 -1.68
C LYS A 109 -17.34 13.72 -0.55
N LYS A 110 -17.33 14.79 0.25
CA LYS A 110 -18.41 15.01 1.21
C LYS A 110 -19.68 15.28 0.39
N ASN A 111 -20.71 14.46 0.61
CA ASN A 111 -22.06 14.75 0.15
C ASN A 111 -22.59 16.00 0.82
#